data_AF-A0A5J5BYJ7-F1
#
_entry.id   AF-A0A5J5BYJ7-F1
#
_cell.length_a   1.000
_cell.length_b   1.000
_cell.length_c   1.000
_cell.angle_alpha   90.00
_cell.angle_beta   90.00
_cell.angle_gamma   90.00
#
_symmetry.space_group_name_H-M   'P 1'
#
loop_
_entity.id
_entity.type
_entity.pdbx_description
1 polymer ?
#
loop_
_entity_poly.entity_id
_entity_poly.type
_entity_poly.pdbx_seq_one_letter_code
_entity_poly.pdbx_strand_id
1 'polypeptide(L)'
;MQQTTVYNEGYSVILNSGFSVVAAAATGNEILKESFMDLKIDELIIQLLRGQHKRSINSLFDVIRILLTPADNRVVASQVFGYARKFAKIGIAEALVDALHEGLSSPSLVKQALL
;
A
#
# COMPACT_ATOMS: atom_id res chain seq x y z
N MET A 1 -3.57 14.41 -26.07
CA MET A 1 -3.57 14.58 -24.60
C MET A 1 -4.70 13.84 -23.88
N GLN A 2 -5.84 13.50 -24.50
CA GLN A 2 -6.92 12.74 -23.84
C GLN A 2 -6.66 11.22 -23.74
N GLN A 3 -5.91 10.62 -24.66
CA GLN A 3 -5.68 9.16 -24.68
C GLN A 3 -4.88 8.68 -23.45
N THR A 4 -3.85 9.42 -23.03
CA THR A 4 -2.97 9.07 -21.90
C THR A 4 -3.70 9.04 -20.55
N THR A 5 -4.71 9.90 -20.37
CA THR A 5 -5.48 9.99 -19.12
C THR A 5 -6.40 8.78 -18.93
N VAL A 6 -7.01 8.28 -20.01
CA VAL A 6 -7.90 7.09 -19.98
C VAL A 6 -7.12 5.81 -19.67
N TYR A 7 -5.90 5.65 -20.23
CA TYR A 7 -5.04 4.52 -19.88
C TYR A 7 -4.66 4.54 -18.38
N ASN A 8 -4.31 5.72 -17.85
CA ASN A 8 -3.91 5.87 -16.45
C ASN A 8 -5.05 5.55 -15.46
N GLU A 9 -6.31 5.82 -15.81
CA GLU A 9 -7.46 5.40 -15.00
C GLU A 9 -7.60 3.87 -14.97
N GLY A 10 -7.52 3.21 -16.13
CA GLY A 10 -7.60 1.75 -16.22
C GLY A 10 -6.51 1.03 -15.40
N TYR A 11 -5.27 1.52 -15.44
CA TYR A 11 -4.18 0.99 -14.63
C TYR A 11 -4.43 1.12 -13.13
N SER A 12 -4.97 2.26 -12.68
CA SER A 12 -5.29 2.48 -11.27
C SER A 12 -6.40 1.56 -10.76
N VAL A 13 -7.40 1.24 -11.60
CA VAL A 13 -8.49 0.31 -11.25
C VAL A 13 -7.96 -1.11 -11.06
N ILE A 14 -7.07 -1.56 -11.95
CA ILE A 14 -6.45 -2.90 -11.86
C ILE A 14 -5.61 -3.01 -10.59
N LEU A 15 -4.74 -2.03 -10.33
CA LEU A 15 -3.92 -2.03 -9.12
C LEU A 15 -4.78 -1.97 -7.86
N ASN A 16 -5.82 -1.13 -7.85
CA ASN A 16 -6.74 -1.06 -6.71
C ASN A 16 -7.38 -2.42 -6.43
N SER A 17 -7.94 -3.04 -7.47
CA SER A 17 -8.62 -4.33 -7.37
C SER A 17 -7.65 -5.43 -6.91
N GLY A 18 -6.44 -5.45 -7.47
CA GLY A 18 -5.39 -6.39 -7.09
C GLY A 18 -5.03 -6.27 -5.61
N PHE A 19 -4.75 -5.07 -5.13
CA PHE A 19 -4.44 -4.86 -3.71
C PHE A 19 -5.63 -5.15 -2.79
N SER A 20 -6.87 -4.90 -3.22
CA SER A 20 -8.06 -5.29 -2.46
C SER A 20 -8.17 -6.81 -2.30
N VAL A 21 -7.85 -7.58 -3.35
CA VAL A 21 -7.82 -9.06 -3.27
C VAL A 21 -6.72 -9.52 -2.33
N VAL A 22 -5.51 -8.94 -2.43
CA VAL A 22 -4.41 -9.26 -1.49
C VAL A 22 -4.81 -8.95 -0.06
N ALA A 23 -5.37 -7.77 0.19
CA ALA A 23 -5.86 -7.34 1.50
C ALA A 23 -6.85 -8.34 2.09
N ALA A 24 -7.85 -8.74 1.31
CA ALA A 24 -8.83 -9.73 1.72
C ALA A 24 -8.19 -11.09 2.03
N ALA A 25 -7.28 -11.57 1.17
CA ALA A 25 -6.62 -12.86 1.35
C ALA A 25 -5.66 -12.90 2.55
N ALA A 26 -4.94 -11.80 2.81
CA ALA A 26 -3.98 -11.68 3.90
C ALA A 26 -4.66 -11.45 5.27
N THR A 27 -5.93 -11.03 5.28
CA THR A 27 -6.66 -10.78 6.53
C THR A 27 -6.84 -12.09 7.29
N GLY A 28 -6.34 -12.15 8.53
CA GLY A 28 -6.45 -13.35 9.35
C GLY A 28 -5.51 -14.50 8.93
N ASN A 29 -4.62 -14.31 7.95
CA ASN A 29 -3.83 -15.40 7.38
C ASN A 29 -2.33 -15.05 7.24
N GLU A 30 -1.54 -15.44 8.24
CA GLU A 30 -0.09 -15.18 8.26
C GLU A 30 0.71 -15.95 7.19
N ILE A 31 0.26 -17.15 6.80
CA ILE A 31 0.91 -17.94 5.74
C ILE A 31 0.81 -17.22 4.40
N LEU A 32 -0.36 -16.63 4.11
CA LEU A 32 -0.54 -15.85 2.88
C LEU A 32 0.22 -14.52 2.92
N LYS A 33 0.35 -13.87 4.09
CA LYS A 33 1.22 -12.70 4.22
C LYS A 33 2.68 -13.04 3.92
N GLU A 34 3.18 -14.14 4.47
CA GLU A 34 4.55 -14.62 4.19
C GLU A 34 4.73 -14.87 2.70
N SER A 35 3.77 -15.55 2.07
CA SER A 35 3.77 -15.81 0.63
C SER A 35 3.81 -14.52 -0.20
N PHE A 36 3.02 -13.50 0.16
CA PHE A 36 3.06 -12.21 -0.52
C PHE A 36 4.39 -11.46 -0.32
N MET A 37 5.02 -11.60 0.85
CA MET A 37 6.34 -11.03 1.13
C MET A 37 7.43 -11.71 0.31
N ASP A 38 7.34 -13.02 0.11
CA ASP A 38 8.27 -13.77 -0.74
C ASP A 38 8.11 -13.41 -2.21
N LEU A 39 6.87 -13.07 -2.62
CA LEU A 39 6.55 -12.50 -3.93
C LEU A 39 6.89 -11.01 -4.06
N LYS A 40 7.59 -10.41 -3.09
CA LYS A 40 8.09 -9.04 -3.13
C LYS A 40 7.02 -7.96 -3.20
N ILE A 41 5.89 -8.19 -2.55
CA ILE A 41 4.82 -7.18 -2.51
C ILE A 41 5.26 -5.89 -1.82
N ASP A 42 6.18 -5.97 -0.85
CA ASP A 42 6.77 -4.85 -0.14
C ASP A 42 7.55 -3.93 -1.09
N GLU A 43 8.33 -4.50 -2.01
CA GLU A 43 9.07 -3.75 -3.03
C GLU A 43 8.11 -3.09 -4.03
N LEU A 44 7.08 -3.80 -4.50
CA LEU A 44 6.06 -3.25 -5.40
C LEU A 44 5.33 -2.05 -4.77
N ILE A 45 4.94 -2.18 -3.49
CA ILE A 45 4.27 -1.11 -2.75
C ILE A 45 5.16 0.14 -2.67
N ILE A 46 6.45 -0.02 -2.36
CA ILE A 46 7.37 1.12 -2.30
C ILE A 46 7.55 1.79 -3.66
N GLN A 47 7.68 1.01 -4.74
CA GLN A 47 7.77 1.56 -6.09
C GLN A 47 6.55 2.40 -6.44
N LEU A 48 5.35 1.93 -6.07
CA LEU A 48 4.11 2.66 -6.29
C LEU A 48 3.99 3.92 -5.41
N LEU A 49 4.41 3.85 -4.15
CA LEU A 49 4.48 5.01 -3.25
C LEU A 49 5.51 6.06 -3.69
N ARG A 50 6.56 5.67 -4.41
CA ARG A 50 7.56 6.61 -4.95
C ARG A 50 7.20 7.11 -6.35
N GLY A 51 6.33 6.41 -7.07
CA GLY A 51 5.89 6.77 -8.43
C GLY A 51 4.91 7.95 -8.48
N GLN A 52 4.50 8.36 -9.69
CA GLN A 52 3.60 9.51 -9.91
C GLN A 52 2.12 9.22 -9.63
N HIS A 53 1.75 7.95 -9.37
CA HIS A 53 0.35 7.50 -9.25
C HIS A 53 -0.10 7.23 -7.80
N LYS A 54 0.61 7.80 -6.81
CA LYS A 54 0.45 7.51 -5.38
C LYS A 54 -0.99 7.66 -4.86
N ARG A 55 -1.73 8.63 -5.39
CA ARG A 55 -3.06 9.03 -4.88
C ARG A 55 -4.23 8.25 -5.45
N SER A 56 -4.06 7.53 -6.56
CA SER A 56 -5.19 6.83 -7.18
C SER A 56 -5.44 5.45 -6.59
N ILE A 57 -4.57 4.95 -5.70
CA ILE A 57 -4.59 3.56 -5.21
C ILE A 57 -4.91 3.51 -3.71
N ASN A 58 -6.16 3.79 -3.33
CA ASN A 58 -6.60 3.79 -1.92
C ASN A 58 -6.34 2.43 -1.23
N SER A 59 -6.52 1.33 -1.96
CA SER A 59 -6.31 -0.02 -1.39
C SER A 59 -4.85 -0.33 -1.07
N LEU A 60 -3.90 0.50 -1.51
CA LEU A 60 -2.48 0.37 -1.16
C LEU A 60 -2.25 0.68 0.33
N PHE A 61 -2.96 1.64 0.91
CA PHE A 61 -2.86 1.90 2.35
C PHE A 61 -3.49 0.78 3.18
N ASP A 62 -4.61 0.22 2.68
CA ASP A 62 -5.26 -0.92 3.33
C ASP A 62 -4.37 -2.16 3.34
N VAL A 63 -3.73 -2.47 2.22
CA VAL A 63 -2.84 -3.65 2.16
C VAL A 63 -1.62 -3.48 3.06
N ILE A 64 -1.02 -2.28 3.11
CA ILE A 64 0.09 -1.99 4.05
C ILE A 64 -0.36 -2.23 5.48
N ARG A 65 -1.53 -1.69 5.86
CA ARG A 65 -2.08 -1.87 7.21
C ARG A 65 -2.26 -3.35 7.54
N ILE A 66 -2.85 -4.13 6.64
CA ILE A 66 -3.14 -5.55 6.88
C ILE A 66 -1.85 -6.37 6.96
N LEU A 67 -0.88 -6.12 6.08
CA LEU A 67 0.41 -6.81 6.09
C LEU A 67 1.23 -6.51 7.36
N LEU A 68 1.13 -5.28 7.88
CA LEU A 68 1.86 -4.85 9.08
C LEU A 68 1.12 -5.12 10.39
N THR A 69 -0.18 -5.43 10.35
CA THR A 69 -0.96 -5.77 11.53
C THR A 69 -0.81 -7.27 11.81
N PRO A 70 -0.39 -7.69 13.03
CA PRO A 70 -0.43 -9.11 13.41
C PRO A 70 -1.84 -9.69 13.19
N ALA A 71 -1.99 -10.75 12.40
CA ALA A 71 -3.29 -11.38 12.14
C ALA A 71 -3.56 -12.62 13.00
N ASP A 72 -2.52 -13.26 13.54
CA ASP A 72 -2.67 -14.41 14.42
C ASP A 72 -1.92 -14.16 15.73
N ASN A 73 -2.66 -14.13 16.82
CA ASN A 73 -2.18 -14.03 18.20
C ASN A 73 -1.46 -15.30 18.70
N ARG A 74 -1.37 -16.34 17.86
CA ARG A 74 -0.61 -17.58 18.10
C ARG A 74 0.73 -17.60 17.39
N VAL A 75 0.96 -16.69 16.44
CA VAL A 75 2.24 -16.58 15.73
C VAL A 75 3.22 -15.80 16.59
N VAL A 76 4.46 -16.28 16.66
CA VAL A 76 5.52 -15.67 17.47
C VAL A 76 5.75 -14.25 16.98
N ALA A 77 5.77 -13.26 17.88
CA ALA A 77 5.90 -11.84 17.53
C ALA A 77 7.09 -11.56 16.58
N SER A 78 8.15 -12.37 16.64
CA SER A 78 9.33 -12.29 15.76
C SER A 78 8.99 -12.39 14.26
N GLN A 79 7.95 -13.13 13.88
CA GLN A 79 7.55 -13.28 12.47
C GLN A 79 6.80 -12.02 11.99
N VAL A 80 5.91 -11.47 12.81
CA VAL A 80 5.16 -10.25 12.53
C VAL A 80 6.06 -9.01 12.49
N PHE A 81 7.04 -8.91 13.41
CA PHE A 81 8.07 -7.87 13.36
C PHE A 81 8.98 -8.00 12.13
N GLY A 82 9.07 -9.20 11.53
CA GLY A 82 9.83 -9.44 10.31
C GLY A 82 9.33 -8.61 9.13
N TYR A 83 8.02 -8.49 8.96
CA TYR A 83 7.40 -7.70 7.88
C TYR A 83 7.65 -6.21 8.06
N ALA A 84 7.40 -5.68 9.26
CA ALA A 84 7.70 -4.30 9.59
C ALA A 84 9.18 -3.97 9.36
N ARG A 85 10.09 -4.90 9.70
CA ARG A 85 11.52 -4.74 9.45
C ARG A 85 11.85 -4.75 7.95
N LYS A 86 11.23 -5.61 7.13
CA LYS A 86 11.41 -5.61 5.66
C LYS A 86 10.99 -4.26 5.09
N PHE A 87 9.78 -3.79 5.42
CA PHE A 87 9.27 -2.48 5.02
C PHE A 87 10.13 -1.31 5.50
N ALA A 88 10.62 -1.35 6.74
CA ALA A 88 11.50 -0.30 7.28
C ALA A 88 12.83 -0.23 6.51
N LYS A 89 13.44 -1.39 6.19
CA LYS A 89 14.70 -1.44 5.42
C LYS A 89 14.59 -0.83 4.03
N ILE A 90 13.43 -0.92 3.40
CA ILE A 90 13.19 -0.37 2.05
C ILE A 90 12.67 1.09 2.07
N GLY A 91 12.51 1.67 3.26
CA GLY A 91 12.17 3.09 3.43
C GLY A 91 10.69 3.41 3.35
N ILE A 92 9.81 2.56 3.90
CA ILE A 92 8.36 2.80 3.91
C ILE A 92 7.97 4.11 4.62
N ALA A 93 8.69 4.49 5.68
CA ALA A 93 8.37 5.68 6.45
C ALA A 93 8.54 6.95 5.60
N GLU A 94 9.67 7.10 4.93
CA GLU A 94 9.95 8.21 4.01
C GLU A 94 8.93 8.23 2.87
N ALA A 95 8.69 7.08 2.24
CA ALA A 95 7.76 6.97 1.12
C ALA A 95 6.32 7.35 1.50
N LEU A 96 5.87 6.99 2.71
CA LEU A 96 4.56 7.37 3.23
C LEU A 96 4.48 8.86 3.55
N VAL A 97 5.53 9.44 4.16
CA VAL A 97 5.58 10.88 4.46
C VAL A 97 5.53 11.69 3.17
N ASP A 98 6.30 11.30 2.15
CA ASP A 98 6.29 11.95 0.84
C ASP A 98 4.91 11.84 0.16
N ALA A 99 4.31 10.64 0.18
CA ALA A 99 2.97 10.43 -0.38
C ALA A 99 1.89 11.28 0.32
N LEU A 100 1.97 11.42 1.65
CA LEU A 100 1.07 12.27 2.43
C LEU A 100 1.32 13.76 2.16
N HIS A 101 2.58 14.19 2.12
CA HIS A 101 2.93 15.58 1.85
C HIS A 101 2.43 16.03 0.47
N GLU A 102 2.63 15.18 -0.54
CA GLU A 102 2.04 15.41 -1.85
C GLU A 102 0.52 15.43 -1.76
N GLY A 103 -0.11 14.43 -1.14
CA GLY A 103 -1.56 14.38 -0.86
C GLY A 103 -2.13 15.69 -0.34
N LEU A 104 -1.60 16.16 0.79
CA LEU A 104 -2.03 17.38 1.46
C LEU A 104 -1.76 18.65 0.63
N SER A 105 -0.70 18.65 -0.18
CA SER A 105 -0.39 19.75 -1.10
C SER A 105 -1.30 19.80 -2.34
N SER A 106 -2.21 18.83 -2.51
CA SER A 106 -3.19 18.85 -3.59
C SER A 106 -4.36 19.79 -3.28
N PRO A 107 -4.67 20.76 -4.15
CA PRO A 107 -5.78 21.69 -3.95
C PRO A 107 -7.16 21.03 -3.77
N SER A 108 -7.32 19.76 -4.19
CA SER A 108 -8.56 19.00 -4.07
C SER A 108 -8.80 18.39 -2.69
N LEU A 109 -7.76 18.21 -1.86
CA LEU A 109 -7.88 17.62 -0.51
C LEU A 109 -8.09 18.69 0.58
N VAL A 110 -7.59 19.92 0.38
CA VAL A 110 -7.89 21.06 1.27
C VAL A 110 -9.39 21.39 1.30
N LYS A 111 -10.15 21.03 0.25
CA LYS A 111 -11.61 21.22 0.22
C LYS A 111 -12.41 20.17 0.99
N GLN A 112 -11.85 19.01 1.32
CA GLN A 112 -12.58 17.98 2.09
C GLN A 112 -12.36 18.07 3.60
N ALA A 113 -11.27 18.68 4.05
CA ALA A 113 -11.04 18.95 5.47
C ALA A 113 -11.75 20.23 6.00
N LEU A 114 -12.45 20.96 5.12
CA LEU A 114 -13.11 22.24 5.41
C LEU A 114 -14.62 22.23 5.12
N LEU A 115 -15.23 21.04 5.08
CA LEU A 115 -16.69 20.81 5.09
C LEU A 115 -17.05 19.98 6.32
#